data_AF-A0A8H7P428-F1
#
_entry.id   AF-A0A8H7P428-F1
#
_cell.length_a   1.000
_cell.length_b   1.000
_cell.length_c   1.000
_cell.angle_alpha   90.00
_cell.angle_beta   90.00
_cell.angle_gamma   90.00
#
_symmetry.space_group_name_H-M   'P 1'
#
loop_
_entity.id
_entity.type
_entity.pdbx_description
1 polymer ?
#
loop_
_entity_poly.entity_id
_entity_poly.type
_entity_poly.pdbx_seq_one_letter_code
_entity_poly.pdbx_strand_id
1 'polypeptide(L)'
;MEDEEQPAPARPLSVEEVSLLVSQDEGDMAADAVEVESDDEDAEHALGPKPGRMWPEVSTERAQRYKREVDEIRETFEDTVDEFDMTMVSEYAEEIFEYMNELEEDVMPNPDYMDGQTEINWSMRQTLVDWLLQVHLRYHMLPETLWIAINIVDRFLTKRIVSVLKLQLVGVTAMFIAAKYEEILAPSVEEFVFMTDKGYSKEEILKGERIVLQTLEFKVSHYCSPYSWMRKISKADDYDIQTRTLSKFLTEVTLLDHRFLRVKPSLIAAIGMYTARRMLGGDWNEAFVFYSGFTEEHLQPGHQWLLETITEQGFNQQHVCQKYANKKFLKASLYAIEWARLHIYDELEGDKMNLEE
;
A
#
# COMPACT_ATOMS: atom_id res chain seq x y z
N MET A 1 52.44 -4.66 36.40
CA MET A 1 50.98 -4.83 36.56
C MET A 1 50.48 -3.47 36.96
N GLU A 2 50.29 -2.64 35.93
CA GLU A 2 49.76 -1.29 36.02
C GLU A 2 48.40 -1.36 35.34
N ASP A 3 47.34 -1.01 36.08
CA ASP A 3 45.96 -1.00 35.61
C ASP A 3 45.75 0.22 34.71
N GLU A 4 45.47 0.00 33.42
CA GLU A 4 45.04 1.03 32.47
C GLU A 4 43.52 1.27 32.62
N GLU A 5 43.18 2.48 33.06
CA GLU A 5 41.83 3.00 33.23
C GLU A 5 41.20 3.32 31.86
N GLN A 6 40.06 2.69 31.53
CA GLN A 6 39.32 2.95 30.28
C GLN A 6 38.66 4.35 30.29
N PRO A 7 38.65 5.10 29.17
CA PRO A 7 38.00 6.40 29.11
C PRO A 7 36.47 6.26 29.03
N ALA A 8 35.76 7.11 29.78
CA ALA A 8 34.31 7.17 29.82
C ALA A 8 33.70 7.59 28.46
N PRO A 9 32.46 7.14 28.14
CA PRO A 9 31.82 7.46 26.87
C PRO A 9 31.43 8.94 26.76
N ALA A 10 31.64 9.52 25.58
CA ALA A 10 31.32 10.91 25.27
C ALA A 10 29.80 11.17 25.33
N ARG A 11 29.42 12.30 25.92
CA ARG A 11 28.03 12.76 26.08
C ARG A 11 27.47 13.23 24.72
N PRO A 12 26.19 12.99 24.40
CA PRO A 12 25.57 13.52 23.20
C PRO A 12 25.48 15.06 23.27
N LEU A 13 25.83 15.72 22.15
CA LEU A 13 25.81 17.17 21.98
C LEU A 13 24.36 17.68 21.90
N SER A 14 24.11 18.88 22.44
CA SER A 14 22.78 19.50 22.44
C SER A 14 22.49 20.24 21.14
N VAL A 15 21.20 20.44 20.86
CA VAL A 15 20.63 21.01 19.61
C VAL A 15 21.17 22.41 19.28
N GLU A 16 21.70 23.14 20.25
CA GLU A 16 22.25 24.49 20.05
C GLU A 16 23.70 24.48 19.51
N GLU A 17 24.47 23.41 19.75
CA GLU A 17 25.89 23.35 19.33
C GLU A 17 26.06 22.96 17.86
N VAL A 18 25.05 22.33 17.25
CA VAL A 18 25.06 21.94 15.82
C VAL A 18 24.77 23.14 14.90
N SER A 19 24.12 24.18 15.42
CA SER A 19 23.65 25.35 14.66
C SER A 19 24.77 26.27 14.16
N LEU A 20 25.99 26.17 14.72
CA LEU A 20 27.10 27.11 14.42
C LEU A 20 28.09 26.62 13.36
N LEU A 21 27.90 25.43 12.76
CA LEU A 21 28.86 24.83 11.82
C LEU A 21 28.42 24.82 10.36
N VAL A 22 27.23 25.33 10.02
CA VAL A 22 26.72 25.32 8.63
C VAL A 22 26.36 26.73 8.20
N SER A 23 27.37 27.54 7.92
CA SER A 23 27.20 28.80 7.18
C SER A 23 28.43 29.08 6.33
N GLN A 24 28.55 28.36 5.21
CA GLN A 24 29.30 28.77 4.02
C GLN A 24 29.09 27.76 2.89
N ASP A 25 28.43 28.23 1.83
CA ASP A 25 28.55 27.85 0.40
C ASP A 25 27.20 27.67 -0.29
N GLU A 26 26.65 28.79 -0.78
CA GLU A 26 25.74 28.82 -1.92
C GLU A 26 26.55 29.28 -3.15
N GLY A 27 26.46 28.51 -4.24
CA GLY A 27 27.10 28.81 -5.51
C GLY A 27 26.31 28.22 -6.68
N ASP A 28 25.62 29.10 -7.39
CA ASP A 28 24.98 28.99 -8.72
C ASP A 28 25.73 28.08 -9.70
N MET A 29 25.01 27.25 -10.49
CA MET A 29 25.41 26.96 -11.88
C MET A 29 24.22 26.66 -12.79
N ALA A 30 24.36 27.23 -13.99
CA ALA A 30 23.37 27.45 -15.03
C ALA A 30 23.10 26.22 -15.92
N ALA A 31 22.03 26.37 -16.70
CA ALA A 31 21.55 25.46 -17.72
C ALA A 31 22.55 25.20 -18.85
N ASP A 32 22.60 23.96 -19.32
CA ASP A 32 23.01 23.66 -20.70
C ASP A 32 22.11 22.56 -21.27
N ALA A 33 21.58 22.82 -22.45
CA ALA A 33 20.75 21.91 -23.23
C ALA A 33 21.67 21.03 -24.09
N VAL A 34 21.49 19.71 -24.04
CA VAL A 34 22.18 18.77 -24.93
C VAL A 34 21.13 18.09 -25.80
N GLU A 35 21.13 18.45 -27.08
CA GLU A 35 20.47 17.70 -28.15
C GLU A 35 21.16 16.34 -28.29
N VAL A 36 20.40 15.24 -28.28
CA VAL A 36 20.89 13.90 -28.57
C VAL A 36 20.20 13.42 -29.84
N GLU A 37 20.98 13.31 -30.91
CA GLU A 37 20.60 12.68 -32.17
C GLU A 37 20.33 11.17 -31.94
N SER A 38 19.34 10.67 -32.69
CA SER A 38 18.89 9.28 -32.65
C SER A 38 19.60 8.51 -33.77
N ASP A 39 20.43 7.54 -33.39
CA ASP A 39 20.93 6.51 -34.30
C ASP A 39 20.45 5.14 -33.77
N ASP A 40 19.43 4.61 -34.44
CA ASP A 40 18.98 3.23 -34.35
C ASP A 40 19.99 2.33 -35.07
N GLU A 41 20.80 1.58 -34.33
CA GLU A 41 21.47 0.39 -34.85
C GLU A 41 21.34 -0.78 -33.87
N ASP A 42 20.76 -1.87 -34.38
CA ASP A 42 20.51 -3.15 -33.73
C ASP A 42 21.76 -3.71 -33.01
N ALA A 43 21.71 -3.73 -31.68
CA ALA A 43 22.64 -4.48 -30.84
C ALA A 43 21.89 -5.56 -30.05
N GLU A 44 21.97 -6.80 -30.51
CA GLU A 44 21.67 -8.00 -29.71
C GLU A 44 22.60 -8.05 -28.49
N HIS A 45 22.23 -7.33 -27.43
CA HIS A 45 22.88 -7.46 -26.14
C HIS A 45 22.45 -8.77 -25.49
N ALA A 46 23.43 -9.68 -25.32
CA ALA A 46 23.32 -10.86 -24.48
C ALA A 46 22.74 -10.48 -23.11
N LEU A 47 21.49 -10.84 -22.88
CA LEU A 47 20.79 -10.64 -21.62
C LEU A 47 21.56 -11.40 -20.54
N GLY A 48 22.10 -10.66 -19.56
CA GLY A 48 22.54 -11.24 -18.30
C GLY A 48 21.41 -12.05 -17.65
N PRO A 49 21.71 -12.86 -16.61
CA PRO A 49 20.67 -13.58 -15.90
C PRO A 49 19.60 -12.59 -15.46
N LYS A 50 18.37 -12.76 -15.98
CA LYS A 50 17.24 -11.92 -15.60
C LYS A 50 17.12 -11.98 -14.07
N PRO A 51 16.99 -10.84 -13.37
CA PRO A 51 16.73 -10.88 -11.93
C PRO A 51 15.53 -11.81 -11.67
N GLY A 52 15.58 -12.57 -10.57
CA GLY A 52 14.49 -13.48 -10.22
C GLY A 52 13.17 -12.73 -10.19
N ARG A 53 12.14 -13.25 -10.87
CA ARG A 53 10.81 -12.62 -10.89
C ARG A 53 10.28 -12.61 -9.46
N MET A 54 9.93 -11.43 -8.95
CA MET A 54 9.27 -11.29 -7.66
C MET A 54 7.77 -11.15 -7.90
N TRP A 55 6.97 -11.99 -7.21
CA TRP A 55 5.50 -11.91 -7.28
C TRP A 55 5.05 -10.46 -7.00
N PRO A 56 4.09 -9.89 -7.75
CA PRO A 56 3.09 -10.53 -8.61
C PRO A 56 3.54 -10.88 -10.03
N GLU A 57 4.80 -10.64 -10.39
CA GLU A 57 5.31 -11.06 -11.71
C GLU A 57 5.40 -12.59 -11.79
N VAL A 58 4.56 -13.19 -12.62
CA VAL A 58 4.56 -14.65 -12.88
C VAL A 58 5.17 -14.97 -14.24
N SER A 59 5.47 -16.24 -14.51
CA SER A 59 5.94 -16.68 -15.84
C SER A 59 4.87 -16.39 -16.92
N THR A 60 5.30 -16.19 -18.16
CA THR A 60 4.37 -15.94 -19.28
C THR A 60 3.38 -17.09 -19.45
N GLU A 61 3.83 -18.33 -19.24
CA GLU A 61 2.98 -19.52 -19.29
C GLU A 61 1.94 -19.53 -18.16
N ARG A 62 2.34 -19.18 -16.93
CA ARG A 62 1.43 -19.12 -15.77
C ARG A 62 0.42 -17.98 -15.91
N ALA A 63 0.84 -16.80 -16.38
CA ALA A 63 -0.05 -15.69 -16.70
C ALA A 63 -1.08 -16.07 -17.77
N GLN A 64 -0.66 -16.76 -18.84
CA GLN A 64 -1.56 -17.23 -19.88
C GLN A 64 -2.52 -18.33 -19.40
N ARG A 65 -2.11 -19.15 -18.42
CA ARG A 65 -3.00 -20.13 -17.77
C ARG A 65 -4.08 -19.41 -16.98
N TYR A 66 -3.69 -18.48 -16.10
CA TYR A 66 -4.64 -17.70 -15.30
C TYR A 66 -5.65 -16.95 -16.18
N LYS A 67 -5.16 -16.31 -17.25
CA LYS A 67 -6.03 -15.61 -18.18
C LYS A 67 -7.04 -16.55 -18.84
N ARG A 68 -6.61 -17.72 -19.31
CA ARG A 68 -7.52 -18.71 -19.93
C ARG A 68 -8.60 -19.17 -18.97
N GLU A 69 -8.24 -19.50 -17.73
CA GLU A 69 -9.21 -19.94 -16.71
C GLU A 69 -10.23 -18.84 -16.40
N VAL A 70 -9.78 -17.58 -16.25
CA VAL A 70 -10.67 -16.43 -16.02
C VAL A 70 -11.58 -16.19 -17.23
N ASP A 71 -11.04 -16.26 -18.45
CA ASP A 71 -11.80 -16.05 -19.69
C ASP A 71 -12.85 -17.17 -19.88
N GLU A 72 -12.49 -18.43 -19.62
CA GLU A 72 -13.41 -19.58 -19.65
C GLU A 72 -14.58 -19.37 -18.67
N ILE A 73 -14.29 -18.98 -17.43
CA ILE A 73 -15.33 -18.71 -16.42
C ILE A 73 -16.20 -17.51 -16.82
N ARG A 74 -15.62 -16.46 -17.40
CA ARG A 74 -16.37 -15.30 -17.89
C ARG A 74 -17.33 -15.63 -19.02
N GLU A 75 -17.00 -16.60 -19.86
CA GLU A 75 -17.90 -17.06 -20.93
C GLU A 75 -19.04 -17.94 -20.41
N THR A 76 -18.82 -18.70 -19.34
CA THR A 76 -19.80 -19.67 -18.82
C THR A 76 -20.65 -19.18 -17.66
N PHE A 77 -20.15 -18.22 -16.87
CA PHE A 77 -20.81 -17.77 -15.65
C PHE A 77 -21.96 -16.79 -15.95
N GLU A 78 -23.16 -17.12 -15.49
CA GLU A 78 -24.33 -16.26 -15.62
C GLU A 78 -24.39 -15.26 -14.45
N ASP A 79 -24.03 -14.00 -14.70
CA ASP A 79 -24.19 -12.90 -13.72
C ASP A 79 -25.67 -12.55 -13.57
N THR A 80 -26.24 -12.77 -12.39
CA THR A 80 -27.58 -12.29 -12.06
C THR A 80 -27.52 -10.79 -11.80
N VAL A 81 -27.62 -10.00 -12.87
CA VAL A 81 -27.62 -8.53 -12.76
C VAL A 81 -28.86 -8.09 -11.98
N ASP A 82 -28.66 -7.49 -10.81
CA ASP A 82 -29.73 -6.78 -10.10
C ASP A 82 -29.97 -5.42 -10.78
N GLU A 83 -30.85 -5.43 -11.79
CA GLU A 83 -31.25 -4.23 -12.55
C GLU A 83 -31.89 -3.13 -11.67
N PHE A 84 -32.28 -3.44 -10.43
CA PHE A 84 -32.95 -2.50 -9.53
C PHE A 84 -32.01 -1.81 -8.53
N ASP A 85 -30.74 -2.25 -8.44
CA ASP A 85 -29.75 -1.57 -7.60
C ASP A 85 -29.14 -0.36 -8.32
N MET A 86 -29.83 0.77 -8.23
CA MET A 86 -29.35 2.07 -8.75
C MET A 86 -27.99 2.50 -8.16
N THR A 87 -27.58 1.97 -7.00
CA THR A 87 -26.29 2.32 -6.39
C THR A 87 -25.10 1.61 -7.01
N MET A 88 -25.36 0.51 -7.72
CA MET A 88 -24.33 -0.26 -8.43
C MET A 88 -24.08 0.24 -9.84
N VAL A 89 -24.96 1.11 -10.36
CA VAL A 89 -24.81 1.80 -11.65
C VAL A 89 -24.42 0.78 -12.73
N SER A 90 -25.17 -0.32 -12.81
CA SER A 90 -24.82 -1.51 -13.60
C SER A 90 -24.54 -1.18 -15.06
N GLU A 91 -25.24 -0.20 -15.62
CA GLU A 91 -25.06 0.31 -16.98
C GLU A 91 -23.64 0.81 -17.28
N TYR A 92 -22.96 1.40 -16.30
CA TYR A 92 -21.61 1.96 -16.47
C TYR A 92 -20.54 1.15 -15.73
N ALA A 93 -20.93 0.08 -15.03
CA ALA A 93 -20.02 -0.65 -14.15
C ALA A 93 -18.82 -1.21 -14.91
N GLU A 94 -19.03 -1.78 -16.10
CA GLU A 94 -17.95 -2.33 -16.93
C GLU A 94 -16.97 -1.23 -17.35
N GLU A 95 -17.45 -0.14 -17.96
CA GLU A 95 -16.62 1.00 -18.39
C GLU A 95 -15.85 1.65 -17.21
N ILE A 96 -16.51 1.77 -16.04
CA ILE A 96 -15.87 2.31 -14.83
C ILE A 96 -14.71 1.41 -14.39
N PHE A 97 -14.92 0.09 -14.31
CA PHE A 97 -13.87 -0.82 -13.86
C PHE A 97 -12.74 -0.97 -14.90
N GLU A 98 -13.04 -0.89 -16.20
CA GLU A 98 -12.01 -0.82 -17.24
C GLU A 98 -11.14 0.42 -17.06
N TYR A 99 -11.75 1.60 -16.93
CA TYR A 99 -11.03 2.85 -16.69
C TYR A 99 -10.22 2.80 -15.39
N MET A 100 -10.78 2.25 -14.31
CA MET A 100 -10.07 2.06 -13.04
C MET A 100 -8.84 1.14 -13.17
N ASN A 101 -8.93 0.08 -13.99
CA ASN A 101 -7.81 -0.83 -14.23
C ASN A 101 -6.68 -0.15 -15.03
N GLU A 102 -7.01 0.78 -15.94
CA GLU A 102 -6.01 1.61 -16.61
C GLU A 102 -5.36 2.60 -15.63
N LEU A 103 -6.17 3.25 -14.79
CA LEU A 103 -5.69 4.22 -13.81
C LEU A 103 -4.78 3.61 -12.75
N GLU A 104 -5.08 2.39 -12.27
CA GLU A 104 -4.29 1.78 -11.21
C GLU A 104 -2.84 1.52 -11.63
N GLU A 105 -2.56 1.37 -12.93
CA GLU A 105 -1.19 1.26 -13.46
C GLU A 105 -0.41 2.58 -13.43
N ASP A 106 -1.07 3.72 -13.74
CA ASP A 106 -0.42 5.05 -13.82
C ASP A 106 0.01 5.59 -12.44
N VAL A 107 -0.56 5.06 -11.36
CA VAL A 107 -0.35 5.54 -9.99
C VAL A 107 0.32 4.53 -9.07
N MET A 108 0.99 3.51 -9.63
CA MET A 108 1.85 2.63 -8.86
C MET A 108 3.14 3.35 -8.42
N PRO A 109 3.54 3.26 -7.14
CA PRO A 109 4.87 3.69 -6.73
C PRO A 109 5.94 2.71 -7.24
N ASN A 110 7.21 3.14 -7.29
CA ASN A 110 8.31 2.23 -7.55
C ASN A 110 8.50 1.33 -6.30
N PRO A 111 8.30 0.01 -6.37
CA PRO A 111 8.37 -0.84 -5.19
C PRO A 111 9.76 -0.90 -4.54
N ASP A 112 10.80 -0.50 -5.27
CA ASP A 112 12.19 -0.55 -4.83
C ASP A 112 12.76 0.88 -4.63
N TYR A 113 11.89 1.90 -4.43
CA TYR A 113 12.33 3.29 -4.25
C TYR A 113 13.28 3.48 -3.06
N MET A 114 13.26 2.57 -2.09
CA MET A 114 14.10 2.65 -0.90
C MET A 114 15.59 2.46 -1.23
N ASP A 115 15.93 1.84 -2.37
CA ASP A 115 17.32 1.70 -2.83
C ASP A 115 17.98 3.06 -3.13
N GLY A 116 17.17 4.07 -3.48
CA GLY A 116 17.62 5.45 -3.70
C GLY A 116 17.62 6.32 -2.44
N GLN A 117 17.10 5.82 -1.32
CA GLN A 117 16.97 6.59 -0.08
C GLN A 117 18.19 6.40 0.82
N THR A 118 18.84 7.50 1.21
CA THR A 118 20.10 7.44 1.98
C THR A 118 19.90 7.40 3.49
N GLU A 119 18.79 7.95 4.01
CA GLU A 119 18.56 8.07 5.45
C GLU A 119 17.35 7.29 5.96
N ILE A 120 16.39 6.94 5.08
CA ILE A 120 15.16 6.24 5.47
C ILE A 120 15.21 4.77 5.06
N ASN A 121 14.43 3.94 5.74
CA ASN A 121 14.31 2.51 5.46
C ASN A 121 12.85 2.04 5.59
N TRP A 122 12.58 0.78 5.25
CA TRP A 122 11.25 0.19 5.29
C TRP A 122 10.61 0.19 6.69
N SER A 123 11.40 0.02 7.76
CA SER A 123 10.89 0.08 9.14
C SER A 123 10.43 1.49 9.52
N MET A 124 11.14 2.53 9.05
CA MET A 124 10.72 3.92 9.22
C MET A 124 9.44 4.23 8.44
N ARG A 125 9.29 3.70 7.22
CA ARG A 125 8.03 3.79 6.46
C ARG A 125 6.88 3.13 7.22
N GLN A 126 7.07 1.90 7.70
CA GLN A 126 6.05 1.19 8.48
C GLN A 126 5.63 1.98 9.71
N THR A 127 6.60 2.56 10.45
CA THR A 127 6.33 3.43 11.60
C THR A 127 5.52 4.68 11.21
N LEU A 128 5.85 5.31 10.08
CA LEU A 128 5.08 6.45 9.56
C LEU A 128 3.64 6.05 9.23
N VAL A 129 3.44 4.94 8.52
CA VAL A 129 2.12 4.45 8.09
C VAL A 129 1.26 4.10 9.31
N ASP A 130 1.81 3.40 10.30
CA ASP A 130 1.08 3.09 11.54
C ASP A 130 0.66 4.36 12.29
N TRP A 131 1.54 5.36 12.36
CA TRP A 131 1.23 6.67 12.93
C TRP A 131 0.15 7.42 12.11
N LEU A 132 0.20 7.39 10.78
CA LEU A 132 -0.83 7.98 9.92
C LEU A 132 -2.20 7.31 10.12
N LEU A 133 -2.21 6.00 10.37
CA LEU A 133 -3.43 5.26 10.68
C LEU A 133 -4.01 5.70 12.04
N GLN A 134 -3.16 6.00 13.03
CA GLN A 134 -3.59 6.62 14.28
C GLN A 134 -4.23 8.00 14.06
N VAL A 135 -3.63 8.83 13.22
CA VAL A 135 -4.14 10.17 12.88
C VAL A 135 -5.49 10.06 12.16
N HIS A 136 -5.58 9.19 11.16
CA HIS A 136 -6.81 8.86 10.44
C HIS A 136 -7.97 8.50 11.39
N LEU A 137 -7.69 7.62 12.35
CA LEU A 137 -8.67 7.19 13.35
C LEU A 137 -9.12 8.32 14.28
N ARG A 138 -8.19 9.16 14.73
CA ARG A 138 -8.46 10.25 15.67
C ARG A 138 -9.39 11.30 15.10
N TYR A 139 -9.30 11.55 13.79
CA TYR A 139 -10.13 12.54 13.08
C TYR A 139 -11.34 11.92 12.38
N HIS A 140 -11.55 10.61 12.53
CA HIS A 140 -12.69 9.90 11.95
C HIS A 140 -12.81 10.10 10.43
N MET A 141 -11.67 10.19 9.74
CA MET A 141 -11.61 10.32 8.29
C MET A 141 -12.14 9.06 7.58
N LEU A 142 -12.57 9.22 6.34
CA LEU A 142 -12.95 8.11 5.46
C LEU A 142 -11.73 7.20 5.20
N PRO A 143 -11.90 5.87 5.10
CA PRO A 143 -10.81 4.98 4.76
C PRO A 143 -10.13 5.33 3.43
N GLU A 144 -10.88 5.84 2.47
CA GLU A 144 -10.42 6.31 1.17
C GLU A 144 -9.33 7.39 1.33
N THR A 145 -9.49 8.30 2.28
CA THR A 145 -8.50 9.33 2.64
C THR A 145 -7.16 8.71 3.05
N LEU A 146 -7.16 7.63 3.86
CA LEU A 146 -5.93 6.93 4.28
C LEU A 146 -5.22 6.30 3.09
N TRP A 147 -5.97 5.62 2.23
CA TRP A 147 -5.44 4.96 1.04
C TRP A 147 -4.79 5.96 0.08
N ILE A 148 -5.46 7.07 -0.20
CA ILE A 148 -4.92 8.15 -1.05
C ILE A 148 -3.66 8.75 -0.40
N ALA A 149 -3.69 9.03 0.90
CA ALA A 149 -2.54 9.60 1.62
C ALA A 149 -1.30 8.72 1.50
N ILE A 150 -1.42 7.40 1.71
CA ILE A 150 -0.29 6.48 1.65
C ILE A 150 0.23 6.34 0.21
N ASN A 151 -0.66 6.29 -0.79
CA ASN A 151 -0.24 6.32 -2.19
C ASN A 151 0.56 7.59 -2.55
N ILE A 152 0.12 8.75 -2.06
CA ILE A 152 0.85 10.02 -2.23
C ILE A 152 2.24 9.93 -1.58
N VAL A 153 2.35 9.38 -0.36
CA VAL A 153 3.64 9.20 0.32
C VAL A 153 4.58 8.36 -0.53
N ASP A 154 4.15 7.16 -0.95
CA ASP A 154 5.01 6.22 -1.67
C ASP A 154 5.43 6.75 -3.06
N ARG A 155 4.52 7.40 -3.80
CA ARG A 155 4.84 8.02 -5.10
C ARG A 155 5.75 9.24 -4.95
N PHE A 156 5.61 9.98 -3.85
CA PHE A 156 6.51 11.10 -3.57
C PHE A 156 7.92 10.60 -3.24
N LEU A 157 8.04 9.58 -2.38
CA LEU A 157 9.33 8.96 -2.02
C LEU A 157 9.98 8.24 -3.20
N THR A 158 9.20 7.82 -4.20
CA THR A 158 9.72 7.32 -5.49
C THR A 158 10.52 8.39 -6.24
N LYS A 159 10.09 9.65 -6.20
CA LYS A 159 10.69 10.74 -6.99
C LYS A 159 11.64 11.64 -6.20
N ARG A 160 11.63 11.57 -4.86
CA ARG A 160 12.38 12.50 -3.98
C ARG A 160 13.09 11.74 -2.86
N ILE A 161 14.37 12.07 -2.69
CA ILE A 161 15.15 11.66 -1.51
C ILE A 161 14.72 12.54 -0.34
N VAL A 162 14.40 11.92 0.79
CA VAL A 162 13.87 12.61 1.97
C VAL A 162 14.70 12.26 3.19
N SER A 163 15.10 13.28 3.95
CA SER A 163 15.76 13.09 5.25
C SER A 163 14.79 12.54 6.29
N VAL A 164 15.28 11.79 7.28
CA VAL A 164 14.46 11.24 8.37
C VAL A 164 13.64 12.32 9.08
N LEU A 165 14.24 13.51 9.29
CA LEU A 165 13.61 14.65 9.96
C LEU A 165 12.40 15.24 9.21
N LYS A 166 12.26 14.96 7.92
CA LYS A 166 11.18 15.47 7.07
C LYS A 166 10.18 14.38 6.66
N LEU A 167 10.43 13.12 7.00
CA LEU A 167 9.56 12.00 6.64
C LEU A 167 8.14 12.16 7.23
N GLN A 168 8.02 12.55 8.50
CA GLN A 168 6.72 12.79 9.11
C GLN A 168 5.99 13.99 8.48
N LEU A 169 6.73 15.06 8.13
CA LEU A 169 6.15 16.20 7.41
C LEU A 169 5.54 15.78 6.06
N VAL A 170 6.22 14.89 5.33
CA VAL A 170 5.69 14.31 4.08
C VAL A 170 4.38 13.56 4.34
N GLY A 171 4.34 12.70 5.37
CA GLY A 171 3.14 11.95 5.72
C GLY A 171 1.95 12.84 6.10
N VAL A 172 2.18 13.84 6.96
CA VAL A 172 1.15 14.82 7.38
C VAL A 172 0.62 15.58 6.18
N THR A 173 1.52 16.04 5.31
CA THR A 173 1.18 16.80 4.11
C THR A 173 0.37 15.94 3.14
N ALA A 174 0.74 14.67 2.96
CA ALA A 174 0.00 13.73 2.12
C ALA A 174 -1.41 13.49 2.65
N MET A 175 -1.57 13.32 3.97
CA MET A 175 -2.88 13.21 4.62
C MET A 175 -3.70 14.49 4.47
N PHE A 176 -3.09 15.67 4.56
CA PHE A 176 -3.77 16.94 4.33
C PHE A 176 -4.28 17.08 2.89
N ILE A 177 -3.47 16.70 1.89
CA ILE A 177 -3.89 16.69 0.48
C ILE A 177 -5.03 15.70 0.26
N ALA A 178 -4.91 14.47 0.77
CA ALA A 178 -5.93 13.44 0.66
C ALA A 178 -7.25 13.87 1.31
N ALA A 179 -7.19 14.47 2.50
CA ALA A 179 -8.38 14.94 3.21
C ALA A 179 -9.10 16.04 2.44
N LYS A 180 -8.38 16.98 1.83
CA LYS A 180 -9.00 18.01 0.96
C LYS A 180 -9.64 17.43 -0.31
N TYR A 181 -9.18 16.28 -0.76
CA TYR A 181 -9.71 15.63 -1.96
C TYR A 181 -10.97 14.82 -1.64
N GLU A 182 -10.95 14.04 -0.55
CA GLU A 182 -11.95 13.01 -0.28
C GLU A 182 -12.99 13.42 0.78
N GLU A 183 -12.63 14.24 1.76
CA GLU A 183 -13.54 14.60 2.85
C GLU A 183 -14.51 15.71 2.43
N ILE A 184 -15.78 15.56 2.82
CA ILE A 184 -16.78 16.63 2.67
C ILE A 184 -16.35 17.89 3.44
N LEU A 185 -15.82 17.68 4.66
CA LEU A 185 -15.32 18.73 5.53
C LEU A 185 -13.90 18.37 5.96
N ALA A 186 -12.94 18.73 5.11
CA ALA A 186 -11.53 18.51 5.38
C ALA A 186 -11.06 19.28 6.63
N PRO A 187 -10.24 18.65 7.51
CA PRO A 187 -9.62 19.34 8.65
C PRO A 187 -8.80 20.55 8.20
N SER A 188 -8.76 21.60 9.03
CA SER A 188 -8.00 22.80 8.69
C SER A 188 -6.49 22.55 8.83
N VAL A 189 -5.66 23.38 8.19
CA VAL A 189 -4.20 23.26 8.33
C VAL A 189 -3.74 23.44 9.78
N GLU A 190 -4.45 24.26 10.57
CA GLU A 190 -4.21 24.43 12.00
C GLU A 190 -4.46 23.13 12.79
N GLU A 191 -5.43 22.31 12.37
CA GLU A 191 -5.66 21.00 12.97
C GLU A 191 -4.50 20.05 12.66
N PHE A 192 -3.97 20.05 11.44
CA PHE A 192 -2.77 19.26 11.09
C PHE A 192 -1.51 19.73 11.84
N VAL A 193 -1.34 21.04 12.05
CA VAL A 193 -0.27 21.55 12.94
C VAL A 193 -0.45 20.99 14.36
N PHE A 194 -1.68 20.99 14.87
CA PHE A 194 -1.98 20.44 16.20
C PHE A 194 -1.73 18.93 16.29
N MET A 195 -2.05 18.15 15.23
CA MET A 195 -1.79 16.71 15.18
C MET A 195 -0.31 16.33 15.33
N THR A 196 0.56 17.20 14.86
CA THR A 196 2.03 17.02 14.93
C THR A 196 2.63 17.53 16.23
N ASP A 197 1.81 17.81 17.25
CA ASP A 197 2.20 18.48 18.50
C ASP A 197 2.98 19.78 18.25
N LYS A 198 2.58 20.52 17.21
CA LYS A 198 3.25 21.74 16.72
C LYS A 198 4.71 21.52 16.30
N GLY A 199 5.07 20.29 15.92
CA GLY A 199 6.38 19.96 15.37
C GLY A 199 6.68 20.63 14.03
N TYR A 200 5.64 21.07 13.31
CA TYR A 200 5.77 21.80 12.05
C TYR A 200 4.88 23.04 12.03
N SER A 201 5.36 24.10 11.36
CA SER A 201 4.57 25.31 11.16
C SER A 201 3.54 25.14 10.04
N LYS A 202 2.52 26.00 10.04
CA LYS A 202 1.54 26.09 8.95
C LYS A 202 2.23 26.33 7.60
N GLU A 203 3.24 27.19 7.58
CA GLU A 203 4.01 27.54 6.38
C GLU A 203 4.78 26.33 5.86
N GLU A 204 5.33 25.50 6.73
CA GLU A 204 6.02 24.26 6.35
C GLU A 204 5.07 23.27 5.68
N ILE A 205 3.88 23.05 6.26
CA ILE A 205 2.87 22.16 5.66
C ILE A 205 2.40 22.70 4.30
N LEU A 206 2.10 24.00 4.21
CA LEU A 206 1.68 24.62 2.95
C LEU A 206 2.80 24.67 1.89
N LYS A 207 4.07 24.70 2.30
CA LYS A 207 5.21 24.57 1.39
C LYS A 207 5.36 23.12 0.92
N GLY A 208 5.28 22.16 1.85
CA GLY A 208 5.28 20.74 1.56
C GLY A 208 4.20 20.37 0.57
N GLU A 209 2.98 20.88 0.77
CA GLU A 209 1.84 20.63 -0.12
C GLU A 209 2.16 20.99 -1.57
N ARG A 210 2.70 22.19 -1.80
CA ARG A 210 3.08 22.65 -3.14
C ARG A 210 4.12 21.73 -3.77
N ILE A 211 5.13 21.34 -3.00
CA ILE A 211 6.21 20.46 -3.48
C ILE A 211 5.66 19.07 -3.84
N VAL A 212 4.80 18.50 -2.99
CA VAL A 212 4.19 17.18 -3.23
C VAL A 212 3.31 17.22 -4.48
N LEU A 213 2.39 18.20 -4.57
CA LEU A 213 1.49 18.33 -5.72
C LEU A 213 2.24 18.55 -7.03
N GLN A 214 3.28 19.38 -7.04
CA GLN A 214 4.13 19.60 -8.22
C GLN A 214 4.90 18.33 -8.61
N THR A 215 5.45 17.61 -7.64
CA THR A 215 6.21 16.37 -7.89
C THR A 215 5.32 15.25 -8.45
N LEU A 216 4.06 15.21 -8.03
CA LEU A 216 3.06 14.26 -8.51
C LEU A 216 2.24 14.78 -9.69
N GLU A 217 2.59 15.95 -10.25
CA GLU A 217 1.90 16.55 -11.40
C GLU A 217 0.38 16.66 -11.18
N PHE A 218 -0.03 16.91 -9.92
CA PHE A 218 -1.42 16.98 -9.48
C PHE A 218 -2.26 15.71 -9.74
N LYS A 219 -1.63 14.56 -10.05
CA LYS A 219 -2.29 13.26 -10.25
C LYS A 219 -2.70 12.62 -8.91
N VAL A 220 -3.59 13.27 -8.16
CA VAL A 220 -4.17 12.75 -6.90
C VAL A 220 -5.41 11.90 -7.15
N SER A 221 -6.30 12.37 -8.03
CA SER A 221 -7.60 11.75 -8.32
C SER A 221 -7.54 10.38 -9.00
N HIS A 222 -6.39 10.02 -9.55
CA HIS A 222 -6.22 8.80 -10.35
C HIS A 222 -6.09 7.56 -9.46
N TYR A 223 -5.83 7.73 -8.16
CA TYR A 223 -5.72 6.60 -7.25
C TYR A 223 -7.08 6.03 -6.87
N CYS A 224 -7.30 4.77 -7.22
CA CYS A 224 -8.47 4.01 -6.83
C CYS A 224 -8.13 3.07 -5.66
N SER A 225 -8.88 3.15 -4.58
CA SER A 225 -8.71 2.27 -3.40
C SER A 225 -9.12 0.82 -3.71
N PRO A 226 -8.45 -0.18 -3.10
CA PRO A 226 -8.89 -1.58 -3.14
C PRO A 226 -10.36 -1.80 -2.76
N TYR A 227 -10.98 -0.88 -2.01
CA TYR A 227 -12.37 -0.99 -1.58
C TYR A 227 -13.38 -0.98 -2.74
N SER A 228 -13.05 -0.33 -3.86
CA SER A 228 -13.91 -0.32 -5.04
C SER A 228 -13.99 -1.71 -5.69
N TRP A 229 -12.86 -2.38 -5.90
CA TRP A 229 -12.84 -3.77 -6.37
C TRP A 229 -13.40 -4.75 -5.34
N MET A 230 -13.13 -4.54 -4.04
CA MET A 230 -13.72 -5.37 -2.99
C MET A 230 -15.25 -5.35 -3.04
N ARG A 231 -15.86 -4.18 -3.31
CA ARG A 231 -17.32 -4.06 -3.49
C ARG A 231 -17.82 -4.88 -4.68
N LYS A 232 -17.08 -4.89 -5.80
CA LYS A 232 -17.39 -5.75 -6.96
C LYS A 232 -17.29 -7.23 -6.60
N ILE A 233 -16.20 -7.65 -5.95
CA ILE A 233 -15.96 -9.05 -5.56
C ILE A 233 -17.01 -9.54 -4.56
N SER A 234 -17.50 -8.67 -3.69
CA SER A 234 -18.56 -8.99 -2.71
C SER A 234 -19.89 -9.40 -3.34
N LYS A 235 -20.09 -9.24 -4.67
CA LYS A 235 -21.24 -9.82 -5.35
C LYS A 235 -21.23 -11.35 -5.33
N ALA A 236 -20.04 -11.97 -5.27
CA ALA A 236 -19.87 -13.42 -5.30
C ALA A 236 -20.46 -14.15 -4.08
N ASP A 237 -20.65 -13.45 -2.96
CA ASP A 237 -21.20 -14.00 -1.71
C ASP A 237 -22.37 -13.17 -1.15
N ASP A 238 -23.11 -12.50 -2.02
CA ASP A 238 -24.27 -11.68 -1.64
C ASP A 238 -23.96 -10.63 -0.56
N TYR A 239 -22.75 -10.06 -0.64
CA TYR A 239 -22.24 -9.02 0.24
C TYR A 239 -22.12 -9.44 1.71
N ASP A 240 -21.63 -10.66 1.97
CA ASP A 240 -21.47 -11.18 3.33
C ASP A 240 -20.68 -10.21 4.23
N ILE A 241 -21.30 -9.83 5.35
CA ILE A 241 -20.78 -8.78 6.22
C ILE A 241 -19.50 -9.26 6.93
N GLN A 242 -19.40 -10.55 7.27
CA GLN A 242 -18.25 -11.09 7.98
C GLN A 242 -17.02 -11.07 7.07
N THR A 243 -17.16 -11.61 5.86
CA THR A 243 -16.11 -11.66 4.83
C THR A 243 -15.63 -10.26 4.49
N ARG A 244 -16.55 -9.32 4.24
CA ARG A 244 -16.19 -7.93 3.93
C ARG A 244 -15.49 -7.20 5.07
N THR A 245 -15.95 -7.39 6.30
CA THR A 245 -15.34 -6.74 7.46
C THR A 245 -13.93 -7.25 7.71
N LEU A 246 -13.73 -8.57 7.58
CA LEU A 246 -12.44 -9.22 7.71
C LEU A 246 -11.49 -8.84 6.56
N SER A 247 -12.00 -8.81 5.33
CA SER A 247 -11.25 -8.39 4.15
C SER A 247 -10.76 -6.94 4.24
N LYS A 248 -11.57 -6.02 4.77
CA LYS A 248 -11.14 -4.63 5.05
C LYS A 248 -9.97 -4.55 6.03
N PHE A 249 -10.00 -5.37 7.07
CA PHE A 249 -8.87 -5.47 7.99
C PHE A 249 -7.62 -5.96 7.25
N LEU A 250 -7.72 -7.08 6.54
CA LEU A 250 -6.60 -7.73 5.84
C LEU A 250 -6.00 -6.84 4.76
N THR A 251 -6.83 -6.16 3.97
CA THR A 251 -6.36 -5.18 2.98
C THR A 251 -5.67 -3.99 3.63
N GLU A 252 -6.13 -3.48 4.77
CA GLU A 252 -5.41 -2.40 5.47
C GLU A 252 -4.10 -2.88 6.11
N VAL A 253 -3.92 -4.17 6.39
CA VAL A 253 -2.61 -4.72 6.82
C VAL A 253 -1.57 -4.57 5.72
N THR A 254 -1.95 -4.67 4.43
CA THR A 254 -1.00 -4.53 3.31
C THR A 254 -0.37 -3.13 3.23
N LEU A 255 -0.98 -2.12 3.86
CA LEU A 255 -0.41 -0.77 3.93
C LEU A 255 0.90 -0.73 4.72
N LEU A 256 1.06 -1.61 5.70
CA LEU A 256 2.24 -1.66 6.58
C LEU A 256 3.41 -2.41 5.93
N ASP A 257 3.12 -3.40 5.09
CA ASP A 257 4.11 -4.28 4.48
C ASP A 257 4.52 -3.79 3.08
N HIS A 258 5.78 -3.41 2.93
CA HIS A 258 6.32 -2.88 1.69
C HIS A 258 6.34 -3.88 0.53
N ARG A 259 6.25 -5.18 0.81
CA ARG A 259 6.15 -6.21 -0.25
C ARG A 259 4.91 -6.03 -1.11
N PHE A 260 3.85 -5.41 -0.58
CA PHE A 260 2.62 -5.13 -1.34
C PHE A 260 2.69 -3.89 -2.23
N LEU A 261 3.77 -3.10 -2.20
CA LEU A 261 3.91 -1.91 -3.07
C LEU A 261 3.93 -2.22 -4.57
N ARG A 262 4.38 -3.43 -4.93
CA ARG A 262 4.38 -3.95 -6.31
C ARG A 262 3.03 -4.55 -6.74
N VAL A 263 2.06 -4.62 -5.83
CA VAL A 263 0.78 -5.29 -6.04
C VAL A 263 -0.28 -4.24 -6.37
N LYS A 264 -1.00 -4.45 -7.47
CA LYS A 264 -2.08 -3.55 -7.88
C LYS A 264 -3.23 -3.51 -6.85
N PRO A 265 -3.90 -2.37 -6.64
CA PRO A 265 -5.07 -2.27 -5.78
C PRO A 265 -6.17 -3.31 -6.05
N SER A 266 -6.44 -3.63 -7.32
CA SER A 266 -7.37 -4.69 -7.72
C SER A 266 -6.99 -6.06 -7.15
N LEU A 267 -5.71 -6.41 -7.24
CA LEU A 267 -5.15 -7.66 -6.71
C LEU A 267 -5.10 -7.66 -5.17
N ILE A 268 -4.79 -6.53 -4.53
CA ILE A 268 -4.88 -6.37 -3.06
C ILE A 268 -6.31 -6.67 -2.58
N ALA A 269 -7.33 -6.15 -3.27
CA ALA A 269 -8.72 -6.40 -2.92
C ALA A 269 -9.08 -7.89 -3.00
N ALA A 270 -8.63 -8.58 -4.05
CA ALA A 270 -8.85 -10.01 -4.22
C ALA A 270 -8.13 -10.84 -3.15
N ILE A 271 -6.89 -10.52 -2.81
CA ILE A 271 -6.12 -11.20 -1.75
C ILE A 271 -6.81 -11.06 -0.39
N GLY A 272 -7.30 -9.86 -0.07
CA GLY A 272 -8.03 -9.61 1.17
C GLY A 272 -9.33 -10.42 1.25
N MET A 273 -10.10 -10.48 0.16
CA MET A 273 -11.33 -11.28 0.08
C MET A 273 -11.05 -12.78 0.17
N TYR A 274 -10.05 -13.26 -0.58
CA TYR A 274 -9.62 -14.65 -0.58
C TYR A 274 -9.17 -15.10 0.82
N THR A 275 -8.30 -14.31 1.45
CA THR A 275 -7.80 -14.61 2.81
C THR A 275 -8.95 -14.59 3.83
N ALA A 276 -9.87 -13.63 3.73
CA ALA A 276 -11.04 -13.59 4.60
C ALA A 276 -11.92 -14.85 4.46
N ARG A 277 -12.15 -15.30 3.22
CA ARG A 277 -12.93 -16.52 2.95
C ARG A 277 -12.25 -17.76 3.48
N ARG A 278 -10.94 -17.92 3.22
CA ARG A 278 -10.14 -19.02 3.78
C ARG A 278 -10.26 -19.10 5.30
N MET A 279 -10.17 -17.95 5.98
CA MET A 279 -10.32 -17.87 7.44
C MET A 279 -11.72 -18.32 7.90
N LEU A 280 -12.76 -17.92 7.16
CA LEU A 280 -14.16 -18.25 7.46
C LEU A 280 -14.60 -19.63 6.96
N GLY A 281 -13.70 -20.42 6.37
CA GLY A 281 -13.99 -21.77 5.84
C GLY A 281 -14.70 -21.78 4.48
N GLY A 282 -14.62 -20.68 3.73
CA GLY A 282 -15.12 -20.54 2.36
C GLY A 282 -14.06 -20.87 1.30
N ASP A 283 -14.54 -21.28 0.14
CA ASP A 283 -13.79 -21.55 -1.09
C ASP A 283 -13.65 -20.31 -2.01
N TRP A 284 -12.74 -20.37 -2.98
CA TRP A 284 -12.62 -19.38 -4.06
C TRP A 284 -13.25 -19.92 -5.34
N ASN A 285 -14.58 -19.92 -5.38
CA ASN A 285 -15.36 -20.52 -6.47
C ASN A 285 -15.39 -19.65 -7.75
N GLU A 286 -16.07 -20.16 -8.79
CA GLU A 286 -16.21 -19.50 -10.10
C GLU A 286 -16.76 -18.07 -10.00
N ALA A 287 -17.69 -17.78 -9.09
CA ALA A 287 -18.22 -16.44 -8.90
C ALA A 287 -17.14 -15.46 -8.43
N PHE A 288 -16.27 -15.89 -7.51
CA PHE A 288 -15.15 -15.07 -7.05
C PHE A 288 -14.13 -14.84 -8.17
N VAL A 289 -13.83 -15.86 -8.98
CA VAL A 289 -12.93 -15.71 -10.14
C VAL A 289 -13.55 -14.75 -11.17
N PHE A 290 -14.85 -14.86 -11.44
CA PHE A 290 -15.59 -13.99 -12.36
C PHE A 290 -15.49 -12.51 -11.96
N TYR A 291 -15.89 -12.17 -10.73
CA TYR A 291 -15.95 -10.76 -10.29
C TYR A 291 -14.58 -10.17 -9.98
N SER A 292 -13.61 -10.97 -9.51
CA SER A 292 -12.26 -10.50 -9.20
C SER A 292 -11.34 -10.44 -10.42
N GLY A 293 -11.52 -11.36 -11.37
CA GLY A 293 -10.58 -11.58 -12.47
C GLY A 293 -9.29 -12.30 -12.07
N PHE A 294 -9.26 -12.96 -10.90
CA PHE A 294 -8.07 -13.65 -10.38
C PHE A 294 -8.39 -15.09 -9.93
N THR A 295 -7.49 -16.01 -10.30
CA THR A 295 -7.54 -17.42 -9.90
C THR A 295 -6.99 -17.60 -8.48
N GLU A 296 -7.40 -18.67 -7.79
CA GLU A 296 -6.93 -18.99 -6.42
C GLU A 296 -5.40 -19.05 -6.34
N GLU A 297 -4.78 -19.73 -7.30
CA GLU A 297 -3.33 -19.92 -7.38
C GLU A 297 -2.56 -18.58 -7.51
N HIS A 298 -3.16 -17.56 -8.13
CA HIS A 298 -2.55 -16.25 -8.24
C HIS A 298 -2.54 -15.49 -6.90
N LEU A 299 -3.52 -15.74 -6.03
CA LEU A 299 -3.73 -15.05 -4.76
C LEU A 299 -2.94 -15.68 -3.61
N GLN A 300 -2.55 -16.95 -3.74
CA GLN A 300 -1.89 -17.73 -2.69
C GLN A 300 -0.58 -17.08 -2.15
N PRO A 301 0.33 -16.52 -2.97
CA PRO A 301 1.53 -15.88 -2.45
C PRO A 301 1.22 -14.63 -1.60
N GLY A 302 0.25 -13.82 -2.03
CA GLY A 302 -0.21 -12.64 -1.27
C GLY A 302 -0.90 -13.04 0.04
N HIS A 303 -1.66 -14.14 0.03
CA HIS A 303 -2.24 -14.72 1.24
C HIS A 303 -1.16 -15.13 2.25
N GLN A 304 -0.11 -15.81 1.80
CA GLN A 304 1.00 -16.22 2.65
C GLN A 304 1.72 -15.02 3.28
N TRP A 305 2.01 -13.98 2.48
CA TRP A 305 2.63 -12.75 2.99
C TRP A 305 1.77 -12.08 4.07
N LEU A 306 0.45 -12.05 3.91
CA LEU A 306 -0.45 -11.55 4.95
C LEU A 306 -0.37 -12.38 6.23
N LEU A 307 -0.36 -13.71 6.14
CA LEU A 307 -0.26 -14.59 7.31
C LEU A 307 1.07 -14.40 8.04
N GLU A 308 2.17 -14.30 7.30
CA GLU A 308 3.49 -13.98 7.87
C GLU A 308 3.43 -12.66 8.64
N THR A 309 2.95 -11.58 8.02
CA THR A 309 2.86 -10.25 8.64
C THR A 309 1.97 -10.26 9.89
N ILE A 310 0.82 -10.93 9.86
CA ILE A 310 -0.12 -10.97 11.00
C ILE A 310 0.43 -11.79 12.18
N THR A 311 1.32 -12.75 11.92
CA THR A 311 1.94 -13.61 12.95
C THR A 311 3.24 -13.05 13.51
N GLU A 312 3.76 -11.96 12.94
CA GLU A 312 4.94 -11.27 13.46
C GLU A 312 4.79 -10.86 14.94
N GLN A 313 5.92 -10.88 15.65
CA GLN A 313 5.95 -10.48 17.05
C GLN A 313 5.64 -8.99 17.18
N GLY A 314 4.66 -8.65 18.03
CA GLY A 314 4.26 -7.26 18.27
C GLY A 314 3.27 -6.70 17.25
N PHE A 315 2.88 -7.45 16.20
CA PHE A 315 1.89 -6.99 15.23
C PHE A 315 0.55 -6.60 15.87
N ASN A 316 0.17 -7.28 16.96
CA ASN A 316 -1.03 -6.98 17.74
C ASN A 316 -1.03 -5.58 18.38
N GLN A 317 0.11 -4.90 18.44
CA GLN A 317 0.24 -3.54 19.01
C GLN A 317 -0.04 -2.44 17.98
N GLN A 318 0.03 -2.75 16.68
CA GLN A 318 -0.19 -1.81 15.58
C GLN A 318 -1.59 -1.18 15.65
N HIS A 319 -1.73 0.06 15.19
CA HIS A 319 -2.99 0.80 15.22
C HIS A 319 -4.07 0.18 14.33
N VAL A 320 -3.69 -0.53 13.26
CA VAL A 320 -4.65 -1.30 12.43
C VAL A 320 -5.35 -2.38 13.27
N CYS A 321 -4.63 -3.05 14.15
CA CYS A 321 -5.19 -4.06 15.05
C CYS A 321 -6.15 -3.43 16.06
N GLN A 322 -5.78 -2.26 16.60
CA GLN A 322 -6.62 -1.52 17.55
C GLN A 322 -7.92 -1.03 16.90
N LYS A 323 -7.86 -0.53 15.65
CA LYS A 323 -9.03 -0.14 14.85
C LYS A 323 -10.03 -1.28 14.74
N TYR A 324 -9.57 -2.43 14.27
CA TYR A 324 -10.42 -3.58 13.95
C TYR A 324 -10.72 -4.49 15.16
N ALA A 325 -10.17 -4.19 16.35
CA ALA A 325 -10.54 -4.85 17.59
C ALA A 325 -11.89 -4.36 18.14
N ASN A 326 -12.41 -3.24 17.63
CA ASN A 326 -13.69 -2.69 18.04
C ASN A 326 -14.86 -3.61 17.62
N LYS A 327 -15.91 -3.68 18.44
CA LYS A 327 -17.15 -4.42 18.12
C LYS A 327 -17.80 -3.94 16.81
N LYS A 328 -17.63 -2.66 16.43
CA LYS A 328 -18.08 -2.13 15.14
C LYS A 328 -17.52 -2.91 13.94
N PHE A 329 -16.32 -3.46 14.09
CA PHE A 329 -15.63 -4.24 13.07
C PHE A 329 -15.63 -5.74 13.42
N LEU A 330 -16.62 -6.22 14.18
CA LEU A 330 -16.77 -7.62 14.55
C LEU A 330 -15.55 -8.23 15.27
N LYS A 331 -14.68 -7.38 15.84
CA LYS A 331 -13.38 -7.79 16.39
C LYS A 331 -12.52 -8.57 15.38
N ALA A 332 -12.60 -8.20 14.10
CA ALA A 332 -11.94 -8.89 12.99
C ALA A 332 -10.44 -9.08 13.20
N SER A 333 -9.73 -8.10 13.78
CA SER A 333 -8.29 -8.24 14.03
C SER A 333 -7.97 -9.35 15.04
N LEU A 334 -8.75 -9.47 16.12
CA LEU A 334 -8.56 -10.50 17.13
C LEU A 334 -8.79 -11.89 16.53
N TYR A 335 -9.85 -12.03 15.75
CA TYR A 335 -10.18 -13.27 15.06
C TYR A 335 -9.09 -13.67 14.05
N ALA A 336 -8.65 -12.74 13.19
CA ALA A 336 -7.63 -13.01 12.18
C ALA A 336 -6.29 -13.44 12.80
N ILE A 337 -5.85 -12.77 13.87
CA ILE A 337 -4.59 -13.09 14.56
C ILE A 337 -4.69 -14.46 15.24
N GLU A 338 -5.81 -14.77 15.88
CA GLU A 338 -6.03 -16.07 16.52
C GLU A 338 -6.05 -17.20 15.47
N TRP A 339 -6.80 -17.00 14.38
CA TRP A 339 -6.87 -17.96 13.28
C TRP A 339 -5.50 -18.20 12.64
N ALA A 340 -4.75 -17.14 12.33
CA ALA A 340 -3.44 -17.24 11.69
C ALA A 340 -2.45 -18.02 12.56
N ARG A 341 -2.45 -17.78 13.88
CA ARG A 341 -1.57 -18.52 14.82
C ARG A 341 -1.87 -20.01 14.90
N LEU A 342 -3.11 -20.41 14.68
CA LEU A 342 -3.53 -21.82 14.72
C LEU A 342 -3.20 -22.56 13.41
N HIS A 343 -3.27 -21.89 12.26
CA HIS A 343 -3.22 -22.53 10.94
C HIS A 343 -1.95 -22.25 10.13
N ILE A 344 -1.04 -21.38 10.60
CA ILE A 344 0.16 -21.01 9.83
C ILE A 344 1.03 -22.21 9.46
N TYR A 345 1.14 -23.22 10.32
CA TYR A 345 1.96 -24.41 10.01
C TYR A 345 1.33 -25.27 8.91
N ASP A 346 0.00 -25.44 8.95
CA ASP A 346 -0.73 -26.24 7.96
C ASP A 346 -0.72 -25.55 6.58
N GLU A 347 -0.89 -24.22 6.56
CA GLU A 347 -0.87 -23.43 5.32
C GLU A 347 0.56 -23.34 4.72
N LEU A 348 1.61 -23.29 5.55
CA LEU A 348 3.01 -23.30 5.08
C LEU A 348 3.49 -24.71 4.63
N GLU A 349 2.92 -25.79 5.17
CA GLU A 349 3.25 -27.16 4.74
C GLU A 349 2.49 -27.58 3.47
N GLY A 350 1.25 -27.13 3.28
CA GLY A 350 0.49 -27.38 2.05
C GLY A 350 1.16 -26.83 0.79
N ASP A 351 1.89 -25.71 0.92
CA ASP A 351 2.57 -25.05 -0.21
C ASP A 351 3.85 -25.79 -0.66
N LYS A 352 4.54 -26.49 0.25
CA LYS A 352 5.71 -27.30 -0.13
C LYS A 352 5.35 -28.49 -1.01
N MET A 353 4.13 -29.03 -0.89
CA MET A 353 3.66 -30.08 -1.78
C MET A 353 3.22 -29.56 -3.15
N ASN A 354 2.71 -28.32 -3.22
CA ASN A 354 2.22 -27.72 -4.48
C ASN A 354 3.32 -27.06 -5.34
N LEU A 355 4.50 -26.79 -4.77
CA LEU A 355 5.66 -26.25 -5.49
C LEU A 355 6.59 -27.32 -6.08
N GLU A 356 6.37 -28.61 -5.75
CA GLU A 356 7.14 -29.76 -6.26
C GLU A 356 6.44 -30.51 -7.41
N GLU A 357 5.23 -30.08 -7.83
CA GLU A 357 4.52 -30.53 -9.04
C GLU A 357 4.54 -29.45 -10.14
#